data_AF-A0AB35XL52-F1
#
_entry.id   AF-A0AB35XL52-F1
#
_cell.length_a   1.000
_cell.length_b   1.000
_cell.length_c   1.000
_cell.angle_alpha   90.00
_cell.angle_beta   90.00
_cell.angle_gamma   90.00
#
_symmetry.space_group_name_H-M   'P 1'
#
loop_
_entity.id
_entity.type
_entity.pdbx_description
1 polymer ?
#
loop_
_entity_poly.entity_id
_entity_poly.type
_entity_poly.pdbx_seq_one_letter_code
_entity_poly.pdbx_strand_id
1 'polypeptide(L)'
;YELQITGRPEGYYVNGVEFDGYQNGELLDAKGLGYAKLLPAGWSTAAKQLEDAADRQLEAAGSTPIHWIFAEEEAARAASKFIPEEIKISHVPFLR
;
A
#
# COMPACT_ATOMS: atom_id res chain seq x y z
N TYR A 1 2.45 12.03 0.28
CA TYR A 1 1.16 11.31 0.18
C TYR A 1 0.90 10.56 1.48
N GLU A 2 1.88 9.80 1.99
CA GLU A 2 1.88 9.21 3.34
C GLU A 2 1.30 10.14 4.41
N LEU A 3 1.89 11.32 4.64
CA LEU A 3 1.38 12.30 5.61
C LEU A 3 -0.10 12.67 5.43
N GLN A 4 -0.62 12.69 4.19
CA GLN A 4 -2.04 12.95 3.94
C GLN A 4 -2.93 11.80 4.41
N ILE A 5 -2.46 10.56 4.23
CA ILE A 5 -3.19 9.35 4.60
C ILE A 5 -3.08 9.07 6.10
N THR A 6 -1.88 9.19 6.65
CA THR A 6 -1.54 8.75 8.01
C THR A 6 -1.62 9.89 9.02
N GLY A 7 -1.67 11.15 8.55
CA GLY A 7 -1.63 12.34 9.40
C GLY A 7 -0.31 12.54 10.15
N ARG A 8 0.70 11.68 9.91
CA ARG A 8 1.97 11.67 10.65
C ARG A 8 3.14 11.26 9.75
N PRO A 9 4.36 11.76 10.00
CA PRO A 9 5.53 11.41 9.20
C PRO A 9 6.21 10.09 9.63
N GLU A 10 5.92 9.57 10.83
CA GLU A 10 6.57 8.36 11.33
C GLU A 10 5.89 7.06 10.86
N GLY A 11 6.71 6.07 10.47
CA GLY A 11 6.27 4.71 10.19
C GLY A 11 5.88 3.94 11.46
N TYR A 12 5.06 2.90 11.26
CA TYR A 12 4.60 1.96 12.28
C TYR A 12 5.17 0.57 12.01
N TYR A 13 5.88 0.00 12.97
CA TYR A 13 6.60 -1.27 12.78
C TYR A 13 5.87 -2.43 13.48
N VAL A 14 5.61 -3.50 12.73
CA VAL A 14 5.09 -4.76 13.26
C VAL A 14 6.07 -5.87 12.90
N ASN A 15 6.59 -6.58 13.90
CA ASN A 15 7.53 -7.70 13.70
C ASN A 15 8.72 -7.36 12.78
N GLY A 16 9.20 -6.11 12.82
CA GLY A 16 10.32 -5.63 12.00
C GLY A 16 9.95 -5.19 10.58
N VAL A 17 8.69 -5.26 10.19
CA VAL A 17 8.17 -4.75 8.91
C VAL A 17 7.51 -3.39 9.14
N GLU A 18 7.85 -2.42 8.28
CA GLU A 18 7.30 -1.08 8.30
C GLU A 18 5.95 -0.99 7.56
N PHE A 19 5.07 -0.19 8.12
CA PHE A 19 3.84 0.35 7.55
C PHE A 19 3.88 1.87 7.69
N ASP A 20 3.16 2.60 6.86
CA ASP A 20 3.16 4.07 6.94
C ASP A 20 2.36 4.59 8.14
N GLY A 21 1.47 3.77 8.70
CA GLY A 21 0.76 4.13 9.92
C GLY A 21 -0.14 3.02 10.47
N TYR A 22 -0.78 3.31 11.59
CA TYR A 22 -1.80 2.47 12.20
C TYR A 22 -2.97 3.34 12.67
N GLN A 23 -4.16 3.12 12.10
CA GLN A 23 -5.36 3.89 12.44
C GLN A 23 -6.60 3.02 12.36
N ASN A 24 -7.57 3.26 13.25
CA ASN A 24 -8.87 2.57 13.28
C ASN A 24 -8.77 1.03 13.29
N GLY A 25 -7.68 0.48 13.82
CA GLY A 25 -7.45 -0.97 13.87
C GLY A 25 -6.80 -1.56 12.60
N GLU A 26 -6.44 -0.73 11.61
CA GLU A 26 -5.83 -1.15 10.35
C GLU A 26 -4.38 -0.66 10.25
N LEU A 27 -3.49 -1.49 9.71
CA LEU A 27 -2.14 -1.12 9.30
C LEU A 27 -2.20 -0.48 7.91
N LEU A 28 -1.70 0.74 7.78
CA LEU A 28 -1.85 1.57 6.59
C LEU A 28 -0.56 1.62 5.78
N ASP A 29 -0.72 1.62 4.46
CA ASP A 29 0.39 1.84 3.54
C ASP A 29 -0.08 2.65 2.32
N ALA A 30 0.53 3.80 2.09
CA ALA A 30 0.13 4.85 1.19
C ALA A 30 0.96 4.82 -0.09
N LYS A 31 0.36 4.36 -1.18
CA LYS A 31 0.99 4.28 -2.49
C LYS A 31 0.79 5.59 -3.26
N GLY A 32 1.85 6.39 -3.33
CA GLY A 32 1.85 7.71 -3.98
C GLY A 32 1.64 7.70 -5.50
N LEU A 33 1.89 8.84 -6.14
CA LEU A 33 1.76 9.00 -7.59
C LEU A 33 2.83 8.18 -8.35
N GLY A 34 2.51 7.77 -9.58
CA GLY A 34 3.42 7.12 -10.51
C GLY A 34 3.17 5.64 -10.72
N TYR A 35 2.45 4.96 -9.82
CA TYR A 35 2.11 3.55 -9.97
C TYR A 35 1.22 3.29 -11.19
N ALA A 36 0.34 4.21 -11.59
CA ALA A 36 -0.48 4.06 -12.79
C ALA A 36 0.39 3.92 -14.06
N LYS A 37 1.57 4.56 -14.07
CA LYS A 37 2.56 4.42 -15.14
C LYS A 37 3.46 3.20 -14.96
N LEU A 38 3.87 2.91 -13.73
CA LEU A 38 4.85 1.88 -13.43
C LEU A 38 4.29 0.45 -13.49
N LEU A 39 3.05 0.24 -13.09
CA LEU A 39 2.44 -1.10 -13.06
C LEU A 39 2.25 -1.74 -14.44
N PRO A 40 1.77 -1.02 -15.49
CA PRO A 40 1.65 -1.60 -16.82
C PRO A 40 2.97 -1.61 -17.62
N ALA A 41 4.03 -0.97 -17.11
CA ALA A 41 5.28 -0.83 -17.85
C ALA A 41 6.13 -2.11 -17.79
N GLY A 42 6.36 -2.75 -18.93
CA GLY A 42 7.15 -4.00 -19.00
C GLY A 42 8.63 -3.88 -18.58
N TRP A 43 9.17 -2.66 -18.47
CA TRP A 43 10.52 -2.40 -17.94
C TRP A 43 10.54 -2.17 -16.42
N SER A 44 9.38 -2.02 -15.79
CA SER A 44 9.25 -1.68 -14.38
C SER A 44 9.14 -2.93 -13.51
N THR A 45 9.78 -2.89 -12.35
CA THR A 45 9.70 -3.95 -11.32
C THR A 45 8.66 -3.65 -10.25
N ALA A 46 7.86 -2.59 -10.40
CA ALA A 46 6.94 -2.12 -9.36
C ALA A 46 5.90 -3.18 -8.95
N ALA A 47 5.35 -3.95 -9.91
CA ALA A 47 4.40 -5.01 -9.59
C ALA A 47 5.04 -6.06 -8.67
N LYS A 48 6.26 -6.53 -9.01
CA LYS A 48 6.98 -7.50 -8.20
C LYS A 48 7.34 -6.96 -6.81
N GLN A 49 7.74 -5.70 -6.73
CA GLN A 49 8.02 -5.04 -5.44
C GLN A 49 6.78 -4.94 -4.55
N LEU A 50 5.61 -4.71 -5.13
CA LEU A 50 4.35 -4.74 -4.40
C LEU A 50 4.00 -6.16 -3.95
N GLU A 51 4.12 -7.17 -4.79
CA GLU A 51 3.93 -8.57 -4.37
C GLU A 51 4.84 -8.94 -3.18
N ASP A 52 6.14 -8.63 -3.28
CA ASP A 52 7.11 -8.90 -2.22
C ASP A 52 6.81 -8.11 -0.94
N ALA A 53 6.19 -6.94 -1.04
CA ALA A 53 5.73 -6.17 0.11
C ALA A 53 4.48 -6.77 0.74
N ALA A 54 3.52 -7.21 -0.07
CA ALA A 54 2.30 -7.87 0.39
C ALA A 54 2.63 -9.13 1.20
N ASP A 55 3.51 -10.00 0.68
CA ASP A 55 3.90 -11.23 1.35
C ASP A 55 4.51 -10.96 2.74
N ARG A 56 5.47 -10.03 2.81
CA ARG A 56 6.13 -9.65 4.07
C ARG A 56 5.16 -9.01 5.06
N GLN A 57 4.25 -8.16 4.58
CA GLN A 57 3.29 -7.48 5.45
C GLN A 57 2.22 -8.43 5.97
N LEU A 58 1.73 -9.36 5.16
CA LEU A 58 0.79 -10.40 5.60
C LEU A 58 1.40 -11.31 6.67
N GLU A 59 2.66 -11.72 6.49
CA GLU A 59 3.39 -12.47 7.51
C GLU A 59 3.54 -11.68 8.81
N ALA A 60 3.90 -10.40 8.72
CA ALA A 60 4.12 -9.55 9.88
C ALA A 60 2.84 -9.17 10.62
N ALA A 61 1.74 -8.92 9.90
CA ALA A 61 0.51 -8.37 10.47
C ALA A 61 -0.26 -9.37 11.35
N GLY A 62 -0.06 -10.67 11.15
CA GLY A 62 -0.82 -11.71 11.85
C GLY A 62 -2.31 -11.58 11.56
N SER A 63 -3.11 -11.22 12.57
CA SER A 63 -4.56 -11.01 12.41
C SER A 63 -4.97 -9.54 12.24
N THR A 64 -4.02 -8.61 12.28
CA THR A 64 -4.33 -7.18 12.12
C THR A 64 -4.60 -6.85 10.65
N PRO A 65 -5.74 -6.24 10.30
CA PRO A 65 -6.06 -5.89 8.91
C PRO A 65 -5.04 -4.94 8.29
N ILE A 66 -4.77 -5.11 6.99
CA ILE A 66 -3.89 -4.25 6.19
C ILE A 66 -4.74 -3.48 5.18
N HIS A 67 -4.49 -2.18 5.05
CA HIS A 67 -5.16 -1.30 4.09
C HIS A 67 -4.14 -0.51 3.27
N TRP A 68 -4.02 -0.87 1.99
CA TRP A 68 -3.27 -0.12 1.01
C TRP A 68 -4.12 0.94 0.34
N ILE A 69 -3.63 2.17 0.34
CA ILE A 69 -4.37 3.34 -0.13
C ILE A 69 -3.56 3.96 -1.26
N PHE A 70 -4.13 4.01 -2.46
CA PHE A 70 -3.45 4.48 -3.66
C PHE A 70 -3.89 5.90 -4.06
N ALA A 71 -2.91 6.73 -4.41
CA ALA A 71 -3.14 8.08 -4.89
C ALA A 71 -3.80 8.12 -6.28
N GLU A 72 -3.66 7.04 -7.06
CA GLU A 72 -4.14 6.93 -8.43
C GLU A 72 -5.17 5.79 -8.54
N GLU A 73 -6.37 6.09 -9.02
CA GLU A 73 -7.46 5.12 -9.15
C GLU A 73 -7.09 3.97 -10.11
N GLU A 74 -6.38 4.29 -11.20
CA GLU A 74 -5.88 3.29 -12.14
C GLU A 74 -4.85 2.34 -11.50
N ALA A 75 -4.00 2.86 -10.62
CA ALA A 75 -3.04 2.05 -9.88
C ALA A 75 -3.76 1.10 -8.90
N ALA A 76 -4.75 1.59 -8.17
CA ALA A 76 -5.58 0.76 -7.28
C ALA A 76 -6.22 -0.41 -8.04
N ARG A 77 -6.85 -0.11 -9.20
CA ARG A 77 -7.45 -1.12 -10.08
C ARG A 77 -6.45 -2.10 -10.68
N ALA A 78 -5.21 -1.68 -10.94
CA ALA A 78 -4.18 -2.56 -11.44
C ALA A 78 -3.66 -3.48 -10.33
N ALA A 79 -3.38 -2.92 -9.15
CA ALA A 79 -2.91 -3.65 -7.97
C ALA A 79 -3.92 -4.71 -7.51
N SER A 80 -5.22 -4.41 -7.52
CA SER A 80 -6.27 -5.35 -7.11
C SER A 80 -6.37 -6.62 -7.95
N LYS A 81 -5.63 -6.72 -9.06
CA LYS A 81 -5.61 -7.91 -9.93
C LYS A 81 -4.57 -8.95 -9.50
N PHE A 82 -3.59 -8.56 -8.70
CA PHE A 82 -2.45 -9.42 -8.33
C PHE A 82 -2.07 -9.35 -6.85
N ILE A 83 -2.54 -8.35 -6.10
CA ILE A 83 -2.38 -8.29 -4.64
C ILE A 83 -3.43 -9.20 -3.97
N PRO A 84 -3.05 -9.97 -2.93
CA PRO A 84 -3.98 -10.83 -2.20
C PRO A 84 -5.19 -10.05 -1.64
N GLU A 85 -6.38 -10.68 -1.66
CA GLU A 85 -7.63 -10.06 -1.23
C GLU A 85 -7.66 -9.72 0.28
N GLU A 86 -6.78 -10.35 1.06
CA GLU A 86 -6.53 -10.05 2.48
C GLU A 86 -6.02 -8.62 2.71
N ILE A 87 -5.40 -8.01 1.69
CA ILE A 87 -5.02 -6.60 1.72
C ILE A 87 -6.14 -5.78 1.09
N LYS A 88 -6.83 -5.00 1.91
CA LYS A 88 -7.83 -4.05 1.45
C LYS A 88 -7.14 -2.99 0.58
N ILE A 89 -7.69 -2.73 -0.60
CA ILE A 89 -7.21 -1.67 -1.50
C ILE A 89 -8.28 -0.58 -1.62
N SER A 90 -7.89 0.68 -1.45
CA SER A 90 -8.74 1.83 -1.81
C SER A 90 -7.97 2.89 -2.59
N HIS A 91 -8.73 3.84 -3.14
CA HIS A 91 -8.19 5.02 -3.77
C HIS A 91 -8.58 6.26 -2.97
N VAL A 92 -7.59 7.11 -2.67
CA VAL A 92 -7.78 8.45 -2.13
C VAL A 92 -6.89 9.40 -2.94
N PRO A 93 -7.43 10.39 -3.67
CA PRO A 93 -6.61 11.24 -4.53
C PRO A 93 -5.62 12.06 -3.71
N PHE A 94 -4.43 12.30 -4.28
CA PHE A 94 -3.46 13.21 -3.69
C PHE A 94 -3.97 14.65 -3.80
N LEU A 95 -4.12 15.31 -2.66
CA LEU A 95 -4.52 16.71 -2.57
C LEU A 95 -3.22 17.55 -2.55
N ARG A 96 -3.13 18.51 -3.47
CA ARG A 96 -2.04 19.49 -3.52
C ARG A 96 -2.31 20.66 -2.59
#